data_AF-A0AAP8GEQ9-F1
#
_entry.id   AF-A0AAP8GEQ9-F1
#
_cell.length_a   1.000
_cell.length_b   1.000
_cell.length_c   1.000
_cell.angle_alpha   90.00
_cell.angle_beta   90.00
_cell.angle_gamma   90.00
#
_symmetry.space_group_name_H-M   'P 1'
#
loop_
_entity.id
_entity.type
_entity.pdbx_description
1 polymer ?
#
loop_
_entity_poly.entity_id
_entity_poly.type
_entity_poly.pdbx_seq_one_letter_code
_entity_poly.pdbx_strand_id
1 'polypeptide(L)' 'MEKLRVGIVFGGKSAEHEVSLQSAKNIVDAIDKSRFDVV' A
#
# COMPACT_ATOMS: atom_id res chain seq x y z
N MET A 1 14.48 -4.14 -16.74
CA MET A 1 14.04 -2.93 -16.01
C MET A 1 13.85 -3.34 -14.57
N GLU A 2 14.47 -2.64 -13.61
CA GLU A 2 14.15 -2.84 -12.20
C GLU A 2 12.75 -2.30 -11.90
N LYS A 3 11.99 -3.02 -11.08
CA LYS A 3 10.68 -2.56 -10.61
C LYS A 3 10.88 -1.39 -9.65
N LEU A 4 10.01 -0.39 -9.74
CA LEU A 4 10.08 0.74 -8.82
C LEU A 4 9.60 0.28 -7.44
N ARG A 5 10.42 0.53 -6.41
CA ARG A 5 10.07 0.21 -5.03
C ARG A 5 9.13 1.26 -4.47
N VAL A 6 7.99 0.83 -3.94
CA VAL A 6 6.94 1.70 -3.42
C VAL A 6 6.61 1.29 -1.98
N GLY A 7 6.86 2.19 -1.04
CA GLY A 7 6.46 2.00 0.36
C GLY A 7 5.04 2.45 0.59
N ILE A 8 4.18 1.57 1.12
CA ILE A 8 2.81 1.94 1.50
C ILE A 8 2.76 2.10 3.02
N VAL A 9 2.63 3.35 3.48
CA VAL A 9 2.48 3.67 4.91
C VAL A 9 1.00 3.79 5.23
N PHE A 10 0.55 3.05 6.23
CA PHE A 10 -0.86 2.98 6.62
C PHE A 10 -1.03 2.76 8.12
N GLY A 11 -2.26 2.96 8.62
CA GLY A 11 -2.61 2.88 10.02
C GLY A 11 -2.34 4.20 10.75
N GLY A 12 -1.51 4.15 11.79
CA GLY A 12 -1.27 5.28 12.70
C GLY A 12 -2.27 5.36 13.86
N LYS A 13 -1.96 6.21 14.85
CA LYS A 13 -2.81 6.42 16.03
C LYS A 13 -3.91 7.43 15.69
N SER A 14 -4.97 6.95 15.04
CA SER A 14 -6.14 7.72 14.63
C SER A 14 -7.42 6.90 14.84
N ALA A 15 -8.56 7.56 14.97
CA ALA A 15 -9.87 6.90 14.90
C ALA A 15 -10.09 6.21 13.54
N GLU A 16 -9.38 6.64 12.50
CA GLU A 16 -9.45 6.11 11.13
C GLU A 16 -8.45 4.98 10.88
N HIS A 17 -7.84 4.40 11.92
CA HIS A 17 -6.84 3.33 11.80
C HIS A 17 -7.32 2.19 10.88
N GLU A 18 -8.53 1.69 11.11
CA GLU A 18 -9.12 0.60 10.33
C GLU A 18 -9.42 0.99 8.88
N VAL A 19 -9.80 2.26 8.66
CA VAL A 19 -10.04 2.79 7.31
C VAL A 19 -8.72 2.87 6.54
N SER A 20 -7.64 3.27 7.20
CA SER A 20 -6.30 3.32 6.61
C SER A 20 -5.77 1.92 6.26
N LEU A 21 -6.00 0.93 7.12
CA LEU A 21 -5.67 -0.48 6.84
C LEU A 21 -6.41 -1.00 5.60
N GLN A 22 -7.73 -0.78 5.53
CA GLN A 22 -8.54 -1.24 4.42
C GLN A 22 -8.16 -0.54 3.10
N SER A 23 -7.82 0.75 3.17
CA SER A 23 -7.33 1.51 2.02
C SER A 23 -6.00 0.96 1.50
N ALA A 24 -5.05 0.68 2.40
CA ALA A 24 -3.76 0.10 2.03
C ALA A 24 -3.90 -1.27 1.39
N LYS A 25 -4.77 -2.13 1.94
CA LYS A 25 -5.08 -3.43 1.35
C LYS A 25 -5.57 -3.31 -0.08
N ASN A 26 -6.52 -2.42 -0.34
CA ASN A 26 -7.04 -2.18 -1.69
C ASN A 26 -5.95 -1.70 -2.66
N ILE A 27 -5.03 -0.85 -2.20
CA ILE A 27 -3.90 -0.38 -3.02
C ILE A 27 -2.95 -1.52 -3.36
N VAL A 28 -2.58 -2.36 -2.37
CA VAL A 28 -1.72 -3.54 -2.58
C VAL A 28 -2.37 -4.55 -3.54
N ASP A 29 -3.69 -4.70 -3.48
CA ASP A 29 -4.43 -5.64 -4.33
C ASP A 29 -4.55 -5.12 -5.77
N ALA A 30 -4.70 -3.81 -5.98
CA ALA A 30 -4.90 -3.20 -7.29
C ALA A 30 -3.61 -2.75 -8.01
N ILE A 31 -2.49 -2.61 -7.29
CA ILE A 31 -1.24 -2.13 -7.87
C ILE A 31 -0.65 -3.12 -8.88
N ASP A 32 -0.10 -2.59 -9.97
CA ASP A 32 0.56 -3.38 -11.00
C ASP A 32 1.90 -3.96 -10.52
N LYS A 33 1.86 -5.21 -10.06
CA LYS A 33 3.03 -5.97 -9.57
C LYS A 33 4.07 -6.28 -10.65
N SER A 34 3.75 -6.06 -11.93
CA SER A 34 4.75 -6.16 -13.01
C SER A 34 5.69 -4.95 -13.03
N ARG A 35 5.20 -3.79 -12.57
CA ARG A 35 5.91 -2.50 -12.57
C ARG A 35 6.46 -2.11 -11.20
N PHE A 36 5.79 -2.51 -10.13
CA PHE A 36 6.09 -2.08 -8.77
C PHE A 36 6.45 -3.24 -7.85
N ASP A 37 7.40 -2.98 -6.95
CA ASP A 37 7.72 -3.82 -5.81
C ASP A 37 7.27 -3.11 -4.53
N VAL A 38 6.30 -3.69 -3.82
CA VAL A 38 5.67 -3.05 -2.66
C VAL A 38 6.38 -3.48 -1.39
N VAL A 39 6.74 -2.50 -0.55
CA VAL A 39 7.44 -2.69 0.73
C VAL A 39 6.73 -2.02 1.90
#